data_AF-R9KCB5-F1
#
_entry.id   AF-R9KCB5-F1
#
_cell.length_a   1.000
_cell.length_b   1.000
_cell.length_c   1.000
_cell.angle_alpha   90.00
_cell.angle_beta   90.00
_cell.angle_gamma   90.00
#
_symmetry.space_group_name_H-M   'P 1'
#
loop_
_entity.id
_entity.type
_entity.pdbx_description
1 polymer ?
#
loop_
_entity_poly.entity_id
_entity_poly.type
_entity_poly.pdbx_seq_one_letter_code
_entity_poly.pdbx_strand_id
1 'polypeptide(L)'
;MRPNPKPQEIYRHFKGNVYQIITIARHSETKMKMVVYQQLYAPYEVYVRPLDMFMSKIDTKKYPNEKQIFRFERLAIRGEDQIEETRESSAETLNRILNRGKKETELTVDLQKADGQEEAFELDPGLVEFLDADSYEKKLQILSSLHNRITDAMIDTMAVSLDTEVKEGDIETRYAEIRNCLITMERFECNRLR
;
A
#
# COMPACT_ATOMS: atom_id res chain seq x y z
N MET A 1 16.35 24.13 -6.16
CA MET A 1 16.46 23.33 -4.91
C MET A 1 15.54 22.13 -5.05
N ARG A 2 15.98 20.93 -4.63
CA ARG A 2 15.11 19.74 -4.66
C ARG A 2 14.08 19.83 -3.52
N PRO A 3 12.86 19.28 -3.65
CA PRO A 3 11.86 19.33 -2.60
C PRO A 3 12.34 18.60 -1.34
N ASN A 4 11.86 19.05 -0.18
CA ASN A 4 12.13 18.36 1.08
C ASN A 4 11.43 16.99 1.07
N PRO A 5 12.03 15.97 1.72
CA PRO A 5 11.41 14.67 1.88
C PRO A 5 10.07 14.80 2.62
N LYS A 6 9.04 14.12 2.12
CA LYS A 6 7.72 14.05 2.73
C LYS A 6 7.56 12.74 3.51
N PRO A 7 6.71 12.70 4.55
CA PRO A 7 6.32 11.44 5.18
C PRO A 7 5.91 10.39 4.14
N GLN A 8 6.20 9.14 4.45
CA GLN A 8 5.93 7.93 3.65
C GLN A 8 6.74 7.78 2.36
N GLU A 9 7.44 8.82 1.87
CA GLU A 9 8.31 8.67 0.71
C GLU A 9 9.44 7.66 0.96
N ILE A 10 9.76 6.87 -0.05
CA ILE A 10 10.85 5.90 0.00
C ILE A 10 12.11 6.50 -0.62
N TYR A 11 13.24 6.32 0.06
CA TYR A 11 14.55 6.77 -0.38
C TYR A 11 15.56 5.62 -0.37
N ARG A 12 16.39 5.56 -1.41
CA ARG A 12 17.55 4.68 -1.50
C ARG A 12 18.81 5.44 -1.14
N HIS A 13 19.56 4.91 -0.19
CA HIS A 13 20.91 5.39 0.09
C HIS A 13 21.87 4.93 -1.02
N PHE A 14 22.89 5.71 -1.35
CA PHE A 14 23.85 5.34 -2.41
C PHE A 14 24.55 3.99 -2.21
N LYS A 15 24.60 3.49 -0.96
CA LYS A 15 25.11 2.14 -0.63
C LYS A 15 24.11 1.00 -0.91
N GLY A 16 22.93 1.28 -1.47
CA GLY A 16 21.92 0.30 -1.85
C GLY A 16 20.75 0.15 -0.87
N ASN A 17 20.95 0.42 0.41
CA ASN A 17 19.91 0.26 1.43
C ASN A 17 18.71 1.21 1.23
N VAL A 18 17.52 0.71 1.53
CA VAL A 18 16.24 1.42 1.32
C VAL A 18 15.64 1.86 2.66
N TYR A 19 15.08 3.06 2.68
CA TYR A 19 14.53 3.70 3.87
C TYR A 19 13.21 4.40 3.55
N GLN A 20 12.32 4.50 4.54
CA GLN A 20 11.10 5.30 4.45
C GLN A 20 11.22 6.53 5.35
N ILE A 21 10.75 7.68 4.86
CA ILE A 21 10.68 8.90 5.65
C ILE A 21 9.49 8.80 6.61
N ILE A 22 9.75 8.96 7.90
CA ILE A 22 8.68 9.07 8.89
C ILE A 22 8.21 10.52 8.92
N THR A 23 9.11 11.46 9.17
CA THR A 23 8.79 12.89 9.27
C THR A 23 10.05 13.76 9.25
N ILE A 24 9.86 15.08 9.14
CA ILE A 24 10.89 16.07 9.43
C ILE A 24 10.65 16.63 10.83
N ALA A 25 11.59 16.38 11.72
CA ALA A 25 11.60 16.93 13.07
C ALA A 25 12.40 18.25 13.13
N ARG A 26 12.16 19.03 14.19
CA ARG A 26 12.97 20.19 14.53
C ARG A 26 13.77 19.88 15.79
N HIS A 27 15.10 19.98 15.71
CA HIS A 27 15.96 19.80 16.87
C HIS A 27 15.66 20.89 17.91
N SER A 28 15.37 20.51 19.15
CA SER A 28 14.86 21.44 20.18
C SER A 28 15.88 22.52 20.55
N GLU A 29 17.16 22.16 20.63
CA GLU A 29 18.23 23.06 21.05
C GLU A 29 18.71 23.98 19.92
N THR A 30 19.01 23.40 18.75
CA THR A 30 19.62 24.12 17.62
C THR A 30 18.60 24.65 16.62
N LYS A 31 17.33 24.25 16.74
CA LYS A 31 16.23 24.54 15.80
C LYS A 31 16.47 24.04 14.37
N MET A 32 17.50 23.23 14.14
CA MET A 32 17.80 22.66 12.83
C MET A 32 16.76 21.62 12.42
N LYS A 33 16.47 21.55 11.12
CA LYS A 33 15.59 20.51 10.57
C LYS A 33 16.34 19.18 10.49
N MET A 34 15.71 18.13 10.99
CA MET A 34 16.23 16.77 11.00
C MET A 34 15.24 15.86 10.28
N VAL A 35 15.74 14.94 9.47
CA VAL A 35 14.93 13.90 8.84
C VAL A 35 14.94 12.69 9.77
N VAL A 36 13.74 12.20 10.11
CA VAL A 36 13.52 10.95 10.83
C VAL A 36 13.09 9.91 9.80
N TYR A 37 13.83 8.81 9.70
CA TYR A 37 13.61 7.79 8.68
C TYR A 37 13.88 6.38 9.22
N GLN A 38 13.20 5.39 8.67
CA GLN A 38 13.30 3.98 9.09
C GLN A 38 13.92 3.13 7.99
N GLN A 39 14.72 2.12 8.37
CA GLN A 39 15.15 1.06 7.46
C GLN A 39 13.96 0.25 6.95
N LEU A 40 13.92 -0.05 5.66
CA LEU A 40 12.98 -1.03 5.08
C LEU A 40 13.59 -2.44 4.96
N TYR A 41 14.50 -2.76 5.87
CA TYR A 41 15.16 -4.06 6.00
C TYR A 41 15.42 -4.33 7.47
N ALA A 42 15.50 -5.60 7.86
CA ALA A 42 15.79 -5.98 9.25
C ALA A 42 17.14 -5.37 9.70
N PRO A 43 17.22 -4.77 10.90
CA PRO A 43 16.26 -4.83 12.01
C PRO A 43 15.19 -3.72 12.05
N TYR A 44 14.95 -2.99 10.96
CA TYR A 44 13.96 -1.91 10.84
C TYR A 44 14.21 -0.72 11.80
N GLU A 45 15.48 -0.38 12.00
CA GLU A 45 15.89 0.72 12.89
C GLU A 45 15.46 2.09 12.36
N VAL A 46 15.20 3.00 13.30
CA VAL A 46 14.87 4.40 13.03
C VAL A 46 16.08 5.28 13.32
N TYR A 47 16.39 6.17 12.38
CA TYR A 47 17.49 7.10 12.49
C TYR A 47 17.02 8.55 12.37
N VAL A 48 17.85 9.45 12.89
CA VAL A 48 17.70 10.90 12.75
C VAL A 48 18.97 11.48 12.13
N ARG A 49 18.81 12.39 11.15
CA ARG A 49 19.93 13.03 10.46
C ARG A 49 19.61 14.48 10.10
N PRO A 50 20.59 15.42 10.12
CA PRO A 50 20.37 16.77 9.61
C PRO A 50 19.87 16.77 8.17
N LEU A 51 18.84 17.58 7.91
CA LEU A 51 18.19 17.68 6.60
C LEU A 51 19.20 18.00 5.49
N ASP A 52 20.09 18.95 5.73
CA ASP A 52 21.11 19.37 4.75
C ASP A 52 22.06 18.23 4.39
N MET A 53 22.43 17.41 5.38
CA MET A 53 23.27 16.23 5.13
C MET A 53 22.50 15.14 4.39
N PHE A 54 21.22 14.94 4.70
CA PHE A 54 20.37 13.98 4.00
C PHE A 54 20.20 14.36 2.53
N MET A 55 20.05 15.65 2.24
CA MET A 55 19.85 16.19 0.89
C MET A 55 21.14 16.45 0.11
N SER A 56 22.30 16.21 0.72
CA SER A 56 23.59 16.49 0.10
C SER A 56 23.96 15.53 -1.02
N LYS A 57 24.87 15.98 -1.89
CA LYS A 57 25.47 15.15 -2.94
C LYS A 57 26.47 14.16 -2.34
N ILE A 58 26.71 13.05 -3.05
CA ILE A 58 27.83 12.17 -2.71
C ILE A 58 29.15 12.88 -3.00
N ASP A 59 30.19 12.50 -2.26
CA ASP A 59 31.54 12.94 -2.58
C ASP A 59 32.09 12.08 -3.72
N THR A 60 32.14 12.64 -4.92
CA THR A 60 32.60 11.96 -6.13
C THR A 60 34.09 11.62 -6.10
N LYS A 61 34.90 12.31 -5.27
CA LYS A 61 36.32 11.95 -5.08
C LYS A 61 36.46 10.66 -4.27
N LYS A 62 35.57 10.47 -3.28
CA LYS A 62 35.58 9.29 -2.41
C LYS A 62 34.88 8.08 -3.05
N TYR A 63 33.88 8.33 -3.89
CA TYR A 63 33.06 7.30 -4.54
C TYR A 63 32.99 7.53 -6.06
N PRO A 64 34.08 7.29 -6.81
CA PRO A 64 34.15 7.62 -8.23
C PRO A 64 33.28 6.72 -9.12
N ASN A 65 32.96 5.51 -8.66
CA ASN A 65 32.21 4.51 -9.44
C ASN A 65 30.69 4.57 -9.21
N GLU A 66 30.22 5.47 -8.35
CA GLU A 66 28.80 5.53 -8.00
C GLU A 66 28.00 6.32 -9.04
N LYS A 67 26.94 5.70 -9.55
CA LYS A 67 26.02 6.33 -10.52
C LYS A 67 25.07 7.32 -9.85
N GLN A 68 24.84 7.17 -8.55
CA GLN A 68 23.90 7.99 -7.78
C GLN A 68 24.53 9.34 -7.39
N ILE A 69 23.89 10.47 -7.70
CA ILE A 69 24.44 11.82 -7.45
C ILE A 69 24.24 12.27 -5.99
N PHE A 70 23.12 11.88 -5.39
CA PHE A 70 22.74 12.29 -4.02
C PHE A 70 22.96 11.17 -3.01
N ARG A 71 23.21 11.51 -1.75
CA ARG A 71 23.35 10.48 -0.71
C ARG A 71 22.09 9.63 -0.57
N PHE A 72 20.93 10.28 -0.69
CA PHE A 72 19.61 9.65 -0.72
C PHE A 72 18.83 10.13 -1.93
N GLU A 73 18.30 9.18 -2.68
CA GLU A 73 17.51 9.39 -3.89
C GLU A 73 16.11 8.81 -3.69
N ARG A 74 15.07 9.56 -4.07
CA ARG A 74 13.67 9.13 -3.91
C ARG A 74 13.38 8.01 -4.89
N LEU A 75 12.77 6.93 -4.42
CA LEU A 75 12.20 5.88 -5.25
C LEU A 75 10.73 6.21 -5.49
N ALA A 76 10.32 6.38 -6.74
CA ALA A 76 8.91 6.47 -7.09
C ALA A 76 8.31 5.07 -7.02
N ILE A 77 7.35 4.85 -6.12
CA ILE A 77 6.51 3.66 -6.17
C ILE A 77 5.42 3.94 -7.21
N ARG A 78 5.17 2.97 -8.10
CA ARG A 78 4.09 3.06 -9.10
C ARG A 78 2.78 3.44 -8.40
N GLY A 79 2.25 4.63 -8.69
CA GLY A 79 0.99 5.15 -8.13
C GLY A 79 1.06 6.58 -7.57
N GLU A 80 2.24 7.13 -7.31
CA GLU A 80 2.39 8.42 -6.60
C GLU A 80 2.37 9.68 -7.50
N ASP A 81 2.55 9.54 -8.82
CA ASP A 81 2.64 10.69 -9.75
C ASP A 81 1.27 11.35 -10.08
N GLN A 82 0.16 10.87 -9.49
CA GLN A 82 -1.20 11.36 -9.78
C GLN A 82 -1.78 12.31 -8.72
N ILE A 83 -1.05 12.60 -7.64
CA ILE A 83 -1.49 13.56 -6.61
C ILE A 83 -0.75 14.89 -6.82
N GLU A 84 -0.93 15.49 -8.00
CA GLU A 84 -0.76 16.94 -8.14
C GLU A 84 -2.00 17.65 -7.58
N GLU A 85 -1.79 18.79 -6.93
CA GLU A 85 -2.73 19.52 -6.08
C GLU A 85 -4.05 19.92 -6.78
N THR A 86 -5.08 19.09 -6.74
CA THR A 86 -6.46 19.58 -6.89
C THR A 86 -7.03 19.87 -5.50
N ARG A 87 -6.82 21.10 -5.01
CA ARG A 87 -7.61 21.62 -3.89
C ARG A 87 -9.02 21.89 -4.41
N GLU A 88 -9.88 20.86 -4.43
CA GLU A 88 -11.30 21.06 -4.73
C GLU A 88 -11.90 22.00 -3.67
N SER A 89 -12.56 23.06 -4.14
CA SER A 89 -13.27 23.99 -3.28
C SER A 89 -14.51 23.31 -2.71
N SER A 90 -14.86 23.62 -1.46
CA SER A 90 -16.12 23.18 -0.82
C SER A 90 -17.38 23.37 -1.68
N ALA A 91 -17.36 24.31 -2.64
CA ALA A 91 -18.43 24.53 -3.61
C ALA A 91 -18.54 23.43 -4.69
N GLU A 92 -17.43 22.80 -5.08
CA GLU A 92 -17.40 21.74 -6.11
C GLU A 92 -17.92 20.41 -5.57
N THR A 93 -17.61 20.09 -4.31
CA THR A 93 -18.14 18.92 -3.61
C THR A 93 -19.67 19.00 -3.46
N LEU A 94 -20.22 20.18 -3.15
CA LEU A 94 -21.67 20.41 -3.03
C LEU A 94 -22.40 20.25 -4.37
N ASN A 95 -21.84 20.77 -5.46
CA ASN A 95 -22.43 20.64 -6.79
C ASN A 95 -22.44 19.19 -7.29
N ARG A 96 -21.44 18.38 -6.93
CA ARG A 96 -21.40 16.95 -7.28
C ARG A 96 -22.49 16.15 -6.54
N ILE A 97 -22.76 16.48 -5.28
CA ILE A 97 -23.77 15.80 -4.46
C ILE A 97 -25.19 16.14 -4.94
N LEU A 98 -25.46 17.41 -5.29
CA LEU A 98 -26.79 17.87 -5.73
C LEU A 98 -27.23 17.31 -7.08
N ASN A 99 -26.29 16.96 -7.97
CA ASN A 99 -26.60 16.48 -9.33
C ASN A 99 -26.84 14.96 -9.45
N ARG A 100 -26.74 14.19 -8.35
CA ARG A 100 -26.89 12.72 -8.37
C ARG A 100 -28.35 12.23 -8.46
N GLY A 101 -29.34 13.11 -8.24
CA GLY A 101 -30.75 12.74 -8.07
C GLY A 101 -31.70 12.91 -9.26
N LYS A 102 -31.24 12.87 -10.52
CA LYS A 102 -32.11 13.15 -11.70
C LYS A 102 -32.15 12.11 -12.82
N LYS A 103 -31.84 10.85 -12.55
CA LYS A 103 -32.12 9.76 -13.51
C LYS A 103 -32.61 8.51 -12.77
N GLU A 104 -33.89 8.51 -12.43
CA GLU A 104 -34.64 7.29 -12.18
C GLU A 104 -35.43 6.91 -13.45
N THR A 105 -35.55 5.60 -13.64
CA THR A 105 -36.71 4.85 -14.16
C THR A 105 -36.83 4.56 -15.66
N GLU A 106 -37.19 3.28 -15.92
CA GLU A 106 -37.60 2.56 -17.15
C GLU A 106 -36.52 1.62 -17.74
N LEU A 107 -36.63 0.28 -17.78
CA LEU A 107 -37.77 -0.67 -17.73
C LEU A 107 -37.30 -2.07 -17.25
N THR A 108 -37.99 -2.67 -16.26
CA THR A 108 -38.87 -3.87 -16.32
C THR A 108 -38.23 -5.26 -16.16
N VAL A 109 -38.66 -5.90 -15.07
CA VAL A 109 -38.70 -7.34 -14.78
C VAL A 109 -39.14 -8.18 -15.98
N ASP A 110 -38.41 -9.25 -16.26
CA ASP A 110 -38.97 -10.48 -16.84
C ASP A 110 -38.33 -11.71 -16.18
N LEU A 111 -39.17 -12.43 -15.44
CA LEU A 111 -38.95 -13.81 -15.02
C LEU A 111 -39.54 -14.71 -16.11
N GLN A 112 -38.72 -15.50 -16.81
CA GLN A 112 -38.84 -16.97 -16.87
C GLN A 112 -37.90 -17.63 -17.91
N LYS A 113 -37.06 -18.52 -17.37
CA LYS A 113 -36.67 -19.87 -17.84
C LYS A 113 -35.98 -20.05 -19.19
N ALA A 114 -34.69 -20.36 -19.12
CA ALA A 114 -33.95 -21.45 -19.78
C ALA A 114 -32.50 -21.31 -19.29
N ASP A 115 -31.72 -22.29 -18.87
CA ASP A 115 -31.79 -23.74 -18.85
C ASP A 115 -30.80 -24.17 -17.74
N GLY A 116 -30.93 -25.38 -17.23
CA GLY A 116 -30.16 -25.87 -16.10
C GLY A 116 -28.65 -25.87 -16.35
N GLN A 117 -27.94 -25.24 -15.42
CA GLN A 117 -26.80 -25.83 -14.74
C GLN A 117 -26.75 -25.17 -13.36
N GLU A 118 -27.12 -25.93 -12.34
CA GLU A 118 -26.55 -25.73 -11.01
C GLU A 118 -25.04 -25.97 -11.17
N GLU A 119 -24.31 -24.97 -11.65
CA GLU A 119 -22.89 -24.93 -11.37
C GLU A 119 -22.83 -24.70 -9.87
N ALA A 120 -22.71 -25.81 -9.14
CA ALA A 120 -22.26 -25.79 -7.76
C ALA A 120 -21.15 -24.76 -7.70
N PHE A 121 -21.32 -23.73 -6.86
CA PHE A 121 -20.25 -22.81 -6.51
C PHE A 121 -19.18 -23.66 -5.82
N GLU A 122 -18.36 -24.35 -6.63
CA GLU A 122 -17.28 -25.19 -6.19
C GLU A 122 -16.17 -24.20 -5.83
N LEU A 123 -16.22 -23.77 -4.57
CA LEU A 123 -15.20 -22.91 -4.01
C LEU A 123 -13.86 -23.59 -4.19
N ASP A 124 -12.90 -22.82 -4.69
CA ASP A 124 -11.57 -23.32 -4.89
C ASP A 124 -11.04 -23.98 -3.60
N PRO A 125 -10.47 -25.20 -3.64
CA PRO A 125 -10.03 -25.90 -2.44
C PRO A 125 -9.07 -25.07 -1.58
N GLY A 126 -8.22 -24.24 -2.19
CA GLY A 126 -7.33 -23.37 -1.44
C GLY A 126 -8.03 -22.13 -0.86
N LEU A 127 -9.09 -21.63 -1.51
CA LEU A 127 -9.93 -20.58 -0.90
C LEU A 127 -10.66 -21.12 0.33
N VAL A 128 -11.19 -22.35 0.27
CA VAL A 128 -11.80 -23.01 1.43
C VAL A 128 -10.78 -23.17 2.55
N GLU A 129 -9.58 -23.69 2.23
CA GLU A 129 -8.50 -23.85 3.22
C GLU A 129 -8.10 -22.50 3.86
N PHE A 130 -8.11 -21.42 3.08
CA PHE A 130 -7.83 -20.07 3.58
C PHE A 130 -8.90 -19.59 4.58
N LEU A 131 -10.18 -19.83 4.28
CA LEU A 131 -11.30 -19.44 5.15
C LEU A 131 -11.31 -20.25 6.45
N ASP A 132 -10.93 -21.52 6.40
CA ASP A 132 -10.84 -22.41 7.56
C ASP A 132 -9.58 -22.21 8.40
N ALA A 133 -8.58 -21.48 7.89
CA ALA A 133 -7.33 -21.25 8.61
C ALA A 133 -7.53 -20.35 9.84
N ASP A 134 -7.05 -20.84 10.99
CA ASP A 134 -7.16 -20.23 12.31
C ASP A 134 -6.01 -19.28 12.68
N SER A 135 -4.96 -19.23 11.85
CA SER A 135 -3.79 -18.38 12.04
C SER A 135 -3.44 -17.59 10.78
N TYR A 136 -2.95 -16.36 10.98
CA TYR A 136 -2.52 -15.49 9.88
C TYR A 136 -1.32 -16.04 9.12
N GLU A 137 -0.41 -16.75 9.80
CA GLU A 137 0.71 -17.45 9.18
C GLU A 137 0.22 -18.49 8.15
N LYS A 138 -0.75 -19.33 8.54
CA LYS A 138 -1.34 -20.34 7.66
C LYS A 138 -2.09 -19.70 6.49
N LYS A 139 -2.86 -18.63 6.74
CA LYS A 139 -3.50 -17.82 5.69
C LYS A 139 -2.49 -17.28 4.67
N LEU A 140 -1.32 -16.80 5.13
CA LEU A 140 -0.25 -16.31 4.24
C LEU A 140 0.38 -17.42 3.38
N GLN A 141 0.58 -18.61 3.95
CA GLN A 141 1.09 -19.77 3.21
C GLN A 141 0.12 -20.19 2.11
N ILE A 142 -1.17 -20.28 2.44
CA ILE A 142 -2.23 -20.63 1.48
C ILE A 142 -2.36 -19.55 0.40
N LEU A 143 -2.38 -18.28 0.79
CA LEU A 143 -2.42 -17.18 -0.16
C LEU A 143 -1.23 -17.23 -1.15
N SER A 144 -0.04 -17.55 -0.64
CA SER A 144 1.17 -17.69 -1.48
C SER A 144 1.09 -18.86 -2.45
N SER A 145 0.48 -19.98 -2.04
CA SER A 145 0.27 -21.15 -2.93
C SER A 145 -0.80 -20.88 -3.99
N LEU A 146 -1.80 -20.05 -3.67
CA LEU A 146 -2.88 -19.64 -4.56
C LEU A 146 -2.48 -18.61 -5.61
N HIS A 147 -1.35 -17.91 -5.42
CA HIS A 147 -0.93 -16.78 -6.24
C HIS A 147 -1.03 -17.02 -7.77
N ASN A 148 -0.65 -18.21 -8.25
CA ASN A 148 -0.63 -18.52 -9.69
C ASN A 148 -2.02 -18.71 -10.33
N ARG A 149 -3.07 -18.83 -9.52
CA ARG A 149 -4.45 -19.12 -9.98
C ARG A 149 -5.50 -18.26 -9.28
N ILE A 150 -5.06 -17.20 -8.59
CA ILE A 150 -5.94 -16.32 -7.85
C ILE A 150 -6.80 -15.49 -8.80
N THR A 151 -8.08 -15.34 -8.47
CA THR A 151 -9.05 -14.54 -9.24
C THR A 151 -9.57 -13.38 -8.39
N ASP A 152 -10.13 -12.36 -9.04
CA ASP A 152 -10.74 -11.22 -8.34
C ASP A 152 -11.82 -11.66 -7.35
N ALA A 153 -12.64 -12.64 -7.71
CA ALA A 153 -13.69 -13.18 -6.84
C ALA A 153 -13.12 -13.86 -5.58
N MET A 154 -11.98 -14.54 -5.69
CA MET A 154 -11.28 -15.10 -4.53
C MET A 154 -10.77 -13.99 -3.62
N ILE A 155 -10.19 -12.93 -4.20
CA ILE A 155 -9.70 -11.78 -3.44
C ILE A 155 -10.85 -11.07 -2.71
N ASP A 156 -11.98 -10.82 -3.37
CA ASP A 156 -13.15 -10.19 -2.74
C ASP A 156 -13.69 -11.04 -1.59
N THR A 157 -13.76 -12.36 -1.77
CA THR A 157 -14.20 -13.28 -0.71
C THR A 157 -13.24 -13.27 0.49
N MET A 158 -11.94 -13.26 0.23
CA MET A 158 -10.91 -13.15 1.28
C MET A 158 -11.00 -11.79 1.99
N ALA A 159 -11.17 -10.70 1.24
CA ALA A 159 -11.29 -9.34 1.76
C ALA A 159 -12.47 -9.22 2.74
N VAL A 160 -13.63 -9.75 2.36
CA VAL A 160 -14.82 -9.82 3.21
C VAL A 160 -14.55 -10.65 4.47
N SER A 161 -13.86 -11.79 4.36
CA SER A 161 -13.54 -12.62 5.54
C SER A 161 -12.54 -11.98 6.51
N LEU A 162 -11.73 -11.04 6.03
CA LEU A 162 -10.73 -10.30 6.80
C LEU A 162 -11.22 -8.91 7.25
N ASP A 163 -12.49 -8.56 7.01
CA ASP A 163 -13.05 -7.23 7.25
C ASP A 163 -12.15 -6.10 6.69
N THR A 164 -11.59 -6.32 5.49
CA THR A 164 -10.64 -5.41 4.86
C THR A 164 -11.19 -4.89 3.53
N GLU A 165 -11.03 -3.60 3.27
CA GLU A 165 -11.34 -3.00 1.98
C GLU A 165 -10.14 -3.11 1.03
N VAL A 166 -10.30 -3.84 -0.07
CA VAL A 166 -9.31 -3.93 -1.16
C VAL A 166 -9.73 -3.01 -2.29
N LYS A 167 -8.82 -2.15 -2.75
CA LYS A 167 -9.14 -1.21 -3.81
C LYS A 167 -9.27 -1.92 -5.17
N GLU A 168 -10.02 -1.31 -6.07
CA GLU A 168 -10.04 -1.75 -7.46
C GLU A 168 -8.66 -1.52 -8.09
N GLY A 169 -8.15 -2.51 -8.82
CA GLY A 169 -6.80 -2.53 -9.36
C GLY A 169 -6.55 -3.82 -10.14
N ASP A 170 -5.33 -4.01 -10.63
CA ASP A 170 -4.92 -5.28 -11.22
C ASP A 170 -4.79 -6.37 -10.14
N ILE A 171 -4.94 -7.63 -10.56
CA ILE A 171 -4.95 -8.80 -9.67
C ILE A 171 -3.71 -8.84 -8.76
N GLU A 172 -2.53 -8.45 -9.28
CA GLU A 172 -1.28 -8.43 -8.52
C GLU A 172 -1.29 -7.39 -7.39
N THR A 173 -1.76 -6.18 -7.69
CA THR A 173 -1.89 -5.12 -6.68
C THR A 173 -2.88 -5.53 -5.60
N ARG A 174 -4.04 -6.08 -5.99
CA ARG A 174 -5.08 -6.55 -5.07
C ARG A 174 -4.60 -7.71 -4.19
N TYR A 175 -3.87 -8.66 -4.78
CA TYR A 175 -3.18 -9.74 -4.06
C TYR A 175 -2.18 -9.18 -3.04
N ALA A 176 -1.36 -8.19 -3.44
CA ALA A 176 -0.39 -7.56 -2.56
C ALA A 176 -1.06 -6.83 -1.38
N GLU A 177 -2.23 -6.20 -1.59
CA GLU A 177 -3.01 -5.56 -0.51
C GLU A 177 -3.46 -6.58 0.54
N ILE A 178 -4.06 -7.70 0.13
CA ILE A 178 -4.45 -8.79 1.06
C ILE A 178 -3.24 -9.34 1.80
N ARG A 179 -2.14 -9.61 1.09
CA ARG A 179 -0.90 -10.12 1.68
C ARG A 179 -0.34 -9.16 2.74
N ASN A 180 -0.30 -7.86 2.44
CA ASN A 180 0.19 -6.86 3.37
C ASN A 180 -0.74 -6.69 4.59
N CYS A 181 -2.06 -6.81 4.39
CA CYS A 181 -3.03 -6.82 5.47
C CYS A 181 -2.74 -7.99 6.43
N LEU A 182 -2.62 -9.22 5.91
CA LEU A 182 -2.34 -10.40 6.71
C LEU A 182 -1.01 -10.30 7.50
N ILE A 183 0.07 -9.81 6.88
CA ILE A 183 1.36 -9.58 7.56
C ILE A 183 1.20 -8.59 8.72
N THR A 184 0.39 -7.55 8.51
CA THR A 184 0.11 -6.54 9.54
C THR A 184 -0.69 -7.16 10.68
N MET A 185 -1.75 -7.92 10.38
CA MET A 185 -2.57 -8.60 11.39
C MET A 185 -1.76 -9.62 12.19
N GLU A 186 -0.93 -10.43 11.52
CA GLU A 186 -0.01 -11.37 12.17
C GLU A 186 0.89 -10.68 13.20
N ARG A 187 1.43 -9.51 12.84
CA ARG A 187 2.34 -8.76 13.71
C ARG A 187 1.64 -8.09 14.89
N PHE A 188 0.42 -7.58 14.70
CA PHE A 188 -0.22 -6.69 15.68
C PHE A 188 -1.39 -7.33 16.45
N GLU A 189 -2.05 -8.36 15.93
CA GLU A 189 -3.16 -9.00 16.62
C GLU A 189 -2.71 -10.12 17.55
N CYS A 190 -1.69 -10.90 17.16
CA CYS A 190 -1.13 -11.95 18.01
C CYS A 190 -0.46 -11.40 19.30
N ASN A 191 -0.04 -10.13 19.28
CA ASN A 191 0.63 -9.46 20.40
C ASN A 191 -0.32 -8.64 21.28
N ARG A 192 -1.63 -8.59 20.98
CA ARG A 192 -2.59 -7.73 21.70
C ARG A 192 -3.21 -8.40 22.95
N LEU A 193 -2.98 -9.69 23.17
CA LEU A 193 -3.64 -10.50 24.21
C LEU A 193 -2.66 -11.34 25.07
N ARG A 194 -1.45 -10.84 25.35
CA ARG A 194 -0.62 -11.41 26.42
C ARG A 194 -0.27 -10.38 27.48
#